data_AF-A0A978RXQ9-F1
#
_entry.id   AF-A0A978RXQ9-F1
#
_cell.length_a   1.000
_cell.length_b   1.000
_cell.length_c   1.000
_cell.angle_alpha   90.00
_cell.angle_beta   90.00
_cell.angle_gamma   90.00
#
_symmetry.space_group_name_H-M   'P 1'
#
loop_
_entity.id
_entity.type
_entity.pdbx_description
1 polymer ?
#
loop_
_entity_poly.entity_id
_entity_poly.type
_entity_poly.pdbx_seq_one_letter_code
_entity_poly.pdbx_strand_id
1 'polypeptide(L)'
;MEASVREIKPIANNHFAVIILIDEMTSQFEFTVEKEVGEPMAVISGNREFCQTFKFNQHIAVEVSKLVSKIYRGAHIEFPVYVGDFASPEEAIAQQKPFQQPEATLKK
;
A
#
# COMPACT_ATOMS: atom_id res chain seq x y z
N MET A 1 2.19 7.69 13.26
CA MET A 1 3.30 8.24 12.45
C MET A 1 2.72 8.59 11.09
N GLU A 2 2.83 9.83 10.62
CA GLU A 2 2.23 10.21 9.32
C GLU A 2 3.01 9.57 8.16
N ALA A 3 2.31 9.01 7.17
CA ALA A 3 2.91 8.50 5.95
C ALA A 3 2.50 9.32 4.72
N SER A 4 3.49 9.78 3.97
CA SER A 4 3.32 10.61 2.78
C SER A 4 4.20 10.11 1.64
N VAL A 5 3.65 9.96 0.44
CA VAL A 5 4.42 9.65 -0.78
C VAL A 5 5.05 10.94 -1.29
N ARG A 6 6.38 10.95 -1.38
CA ARG A 6 7.17 12.10 -1.86
C ARG A 6 7.38 12.08 -3.36
N GLU A 7 7.52 10.88 -3.94
CA GLU A 7 7.82 10.75 -5.35
C GLU A 7 7.48 9.35 -5.85
N ILE A 8 7.05 9.27 -7.11
CA ILE A 8 6.90 8.01 -7.83
C ILE A 8 7.60 8.17 -9.18
N LYS A 9 8.61 7.35 -9.44
CA LYS A 9 9.41 7.37 -10.67
C LYS A 9 9.28 6.05 -11.43
N PRO A 10 8.98 6.07 -12.74
CA PRO A 10 9.10 4.87 -13.56
C PRO A 10 10.58 4.48 -13.72
N ILE A 11 10.91 3.22 -13.44
CA ILE A 11 12.27 2.66 -13.64
C ILE A 11 12.31 1.88 -14.97
N ALA A 12 11.25 1.12 -15.27
CA ALA A 12 11.11 0.35 -16.50
C ALA A 12 9.63 0.23 -16.88
N ASN A 13 9.33 -0.44 -18.01
CA ASN A 13 7.96 -0.73 -18.41
C ASN A 13 7.26 -1.50 -17.27
N ASN A 14 6.25 -0.85 -16.69
CA ASN A 14 5.45 -1.34 -15.56
C ASN A 14 6.18 -1.45 -14.20
N HIS A 15 7.40 -0.93 -14.06
CA HIS A 15 8.15 -0.93 -12.80
C HIS A 15 8.35 0.51 -12.29
N PHE A 16 8.08 0.73 -11.01
CA PHE A 16 8.08 2.04 -10.37
C PHE A 16 8.87 2.03 -9.06
N ALA A 17 9.73 3.02 -8.88
CA ALA A 17 10.26 3.39 -7.58
C ALA A 17 9.27 4.34 -6.90
N VAL A 18 8.93 4.05 -5.65
CA VAL A 18 8.09 4.89 -4.82
C VAL A 18 8.89 5.30 -3.59
N ILE A 19 9.00 6.61 -3.37
CA ILE A 19 9.66 7.18 -2.19
C ILE A 19 8.57 7.60 -1.22
N ILE A 20 8.56 6.97 -0.05
CA ILE A 20 7.61 7.23 1.03
C ILE A 20 8.38 7.84 2.20
N LEU A 21 7.82 8.91 2.76
CA LEU A 21 8.25 9.50 4.01
C LEU A 21 7.29 9.03 5.11
N ILE A 22 7.80 8.31 6.10
CA ILE A 22 7.07 7.92 7.30
C ILE A 22 7.69 8.70 8.45
N ASP A 23 6.98 9.73 8.92
CA ASP A 23 7.49 10.70 9.89
C ASP A 23 8.79 11.37 9.38
N GLU A 24 9.95 11.08 9.98
CA GLU A 24 11.27 11.57 9.53
C GLU A 24 12.07 10.55 8.70
N MET A 25 11.54 9.33 8.54
CA MET A 25 12.24 8.26 7.83
C MET A 25 11.79 8.17 6.37
N THR A 26 12.74 8.35 5.46
CA THR A 26 12.51 8.14 4.02
C THR A 26 12.81 6.69 3.66
N SER A 27 11.86 6.01 3.05
CA SER A 27 12.00 4.64 2.54
C SER A 27 11.67 4.60 1.06
N GLN A 28 12.47 3.87 0.28
CA GLN A 28 12.22 3.64 -1.13
C GLN A 28 11.74 2.20 -1.32
N PHE A 29 10.66 2.04 -2.07
CA PHE A 29 10.10 0.74 -2.41
C PHE A 29 9.96 0.60 -3.92
N GLU A 30 10.06 -0.63 -4.39
CA GLU A 30 9.84 -0.97 -5.79
C GLU A 30 8.47 -1.62 -5.96
N PHE A 31 7.77 -1.20 -7.01
CA PHE A 31 6.45 -1.66 -7.34
C PHE A 31 6.39 -2.11 -8.79
N THR A 32 5.83 -3.29 -9.01
CA THR A 32 5.51 -3.78 -10.35
C THR A 32 3.99 -3.78 -10.56
N VAL A 33 3.54 -3.17 -11.66
CA VAL A 33 2.14 -3.14 -12.08
C VAL A 33 1.93 -4.24 -13.11
N GLU A 34 1.21 -5.29 -12.76
CA GLU A 34 0.82 -6.30 -13.75
C GLU A 34 -0.51 -5.91 -14.39
N LYS A 35 -0.55 -5.95 -15.72
CA LYS A 35 -1.75 -5.61 -16.48
C LYS A 35 -2.49 -6.90 -16.79
N GLU A 36 -3.43 -7.28 -15.94
CA GLU A 36 -4.40 -8.31 -16.33
C GLU A 36 -5.40 -7.72 -17.34
N VAL A 37 -5.58 -8.43 -18.45
CA VAL A 37 -6.50 -8.02 -19.52
C VAL A 37 -7.93 -8.15 -18.98
N GLY A 38 -8.57 -7.02 -18.71
CA GLY A 38 -10.00 -6.96 -18.35
C GLY A 38 -10.32 -6.76 -16.87
N GLU A 39 -9.32 -6.71 -15.98
CA GLU A 39 -9.51 -6.54 -14.54
C GLU A 39 -8.87 -5.25 -13.99
N PRO A 40 -9.33 -4.74 -12.83
CA PRO A 40 -8.67 -3.62 -12.16
C PRO A 40 -7.21 -3.96 -11.85
N MET A 41 -6.29 -3.13 -12.34
CA MET A 41 -4.83 -3.25 -12.13
C MET A 41 -4.49 -3.70 -10.71
N ALA A 42 -3.92 -4.88 -10.59
CA ALA A 42 -3.33 -5.35 -9.36
C ALA A 42 -1.87 -4.87 -9.32
N VAL A 43 -1.53 -4.12 -8.28
CA VAL A 43 -0.14 -3.81 -7.96
C VAL A 43 0.38 -5.03 -7.20
N ILE A 44 1.04 -5.96 -7.90
CA ILE A 44 1.24 -7.34 -7.42
C ILE A 44 2.51 -7.51 -6.59
N SER A 45 3.50 -6.63 -6.71
CA SER A 45 4.80 -6.88 -6.08
C SER A 45 5.38 -5.60 -5.47
N GLY A 46 5.18 -5.43 -4.17
CA GLY A 46 6.14 -4.71 -3.33
C GLY A 46 7.28 -5.65 -2.94
N ASN A 47 8.51 -5.14 -2.84
CA ASN A 47 9.64 -5.94 -2.36
C ASN A 47 9.38 -6.52 -0.95
N ARG A 48 10.20 -7.48 -0.50
CA ARG A 48 10.02 -8.11 0.82
C ARG A 48 9.96 -7.08 1.97
N GLU A 49 10.75 -6.02 1.86
CA GLU A 49 10.74 -4.90 2.81
C GLU A 49 9.39 -4.18 2.83
N PHE A 50 8.79 -3.90 1.67
CA PHE A 50 7.46 -3.31 1.58
C PHE A 50 6.42 -4.18 2.28
N CYS A 51 6.39 -5.49 1.99
CA CYS A 51 5.45 -6.41 2.64
C CYS A 51 5.66 -6.48 4.15
N GLN A 52 6.90 -6.39 4.64
CA GLN A 52 7.18 -6.37 6.08
C GLN A 52 6.76 -5.05 6.73
N THR A 53 7.09 -3.92 6.10
CA THR A 53 6.75 -2.58 6.56
C THR A 53 5.23 -2.41 6.64
N PHE A 54 4.51 -2.73 5.57
CA PHE A 54 3.06 -2.50 5.48
C PHE A 54 2.20 -3.69 5.92
N LYS A 55 2.79 -4.74 6.51
CA LYS A 55 2.06 -5.94 6.96
C LYS A 55 0.84 -5.60 7.83
N PHE A 56 1.01 -4.64 8.73
CA PHE A 56 -0.03 -4.20 9.66
C PHE A 56 -0.71 -2.88 9.23
N ASN A 57 -0.19 -2.22 8.20
CA ASN A 57 -0.68 -0.93 7.68
C ASN A 57 -1.13 -1.09 6.22
N GLN A 58 -1.96 -2.10 5.96
CA GLN A 58 -2.39 -2.47 4.61
C GLN A 58 -3.19 -1.37 3.91
N HIS A 59 -3.88 -0.51 4.68
CA HIS A 59 -4.60 0.65 4.12
C HIS A 59 -3.65 1.59 3.37
N ILE A 60 -2.45 1.83 3.91
CA ILE A 60 -1.44 2.68 3.27
C ILE A 60 -0.92 2.01 2.01
N ALA A 61 -0.68 0.69 2.04
CA ALA A 61 -0.25 -0.04 0.85
C ALA A 61 -1.27 0.03 -0.30
N VAL A 62 -2.56 -0.01 0.03
CA VAL A 62 -3.65 0.16 -0.95
C VAL A 62 -3.65 1.58 -1.53
N GLU A 63 -3.50 2.62 -0.70
CA GLU A 63 -3.44 4.00 -1.19
C GLU A 63 -2.23 4.26 -2.09
N VAL A 64 -1.04 3.77 -1.71
CA VAL A 64 0.16 3.84 -2.55
C VAL A 64 -0.06 3.13 -3.89
N SER A 65 -0.66 1.95 -3.87
CA SER A 65 -0.96 1.18 -5.09
C SER A 65 -1.92 1.92 -6.03
N LYS A 66 -2.90 2.65 -5.48
CA LYS A 66 -3.79 3.52 -6.28
C LYS A 66 -3.04 4.68 -6.91
N LEU A 67 -2.10 5.29 -6.20
CA LEU A 67 -1.26 6.39 -6.74
C LEU A 67 -0.37 5.90 -7.88
N VAL A 68 0.30 4.76 -7.70
CA VAL A 68 1.11 4.13 -8.77
C VAL A 68 0.24 3.82 -9.99
N SER A 69 -0.95 3.25 -9.78
CA SER A 69 -1.89 2.94 -10.87
C SER A 69 -2.36 4.19 -11.63
N LYS A 70 -2.59 5.30 -10.93
CA LYS A 70 -2.94 6.59 -11.54
C LYS A 70 -1.81 7.12 -12.42
N ILE A 71 -0.56 7.08 -11.93
CA ILE A 71 0.62 7.53 -12.69
C ILE A 71 0.88 6.63 -13.89
N TYR A 72 0.73 5.33 -13.74
CA TYR A 72 0.81 4.38 -14.85
C TYR A 72 -0.21 4.69 -15.95
N ARG A 73 -1.41 5.16 -15.59
CA ARG A 73 -2.44 5.61 -16.54
C ARG A 73 -2.19 7.02 -17.12
N GLY A 74 -1.09 7.66 -16.78
CA GLY A 74 -0.74 9.01 -17.23
C GLY A 74 -1.42 10.14 -16.45
N ALA A 75 -2.00 9.86 -15.28
CA ALA A 75 -2.55 10.92 -14.43
C ALA A 75 -1.41 11.71 -13.78
N HIS A 76 -1.55 13.04 -13.78
CA HIS A 76 -0.65 13.93 -13.06
C HIS A 76 -1.03 13.96 -11.57
N ILE A 77 -0.05 13.74 -10.69
CA ILE A 77 -0.23 13.78 -9.23
C ILE A 77 0.78 14.79 -8.68
N GLU A 78 0.30 15.70 -7.84
CA GLU A 78 1.17 16.64 -7.11
C GLU A 78 1.69 15.97 -5.84
N PHE A 79 2.99 16.03 -5.62
CA PHE A 79 3.65 15.48 -4.44
C PHE A 79 4.09 16.59 -3.48
N PRO A 80 4.17 16.34 -2.16
CA PRO A 80 3.88 15.08 -1.47
C PRO A 80 2.37 14.78 -1.34
N VAL A 81 2.00 13.50 -1.40
CA VAL A 81 0.63 13.03 -1.16
C VAL A 81 0.55 12.29 0.16
N TYR A 82 -0.30 12.76 1.06
CA TYR A 82 -0.63 12.05 2.30
C TYR A 82 -1.36 10.73 1.97
N VAL A 83 -0.87 9.61 2.51
CA VAL A 83 -1.40 8.25 2.27
C VAL A 83 -1.93 7.56 3.52
N GLY A 84 -1.94 8.25 4.66
CA GLY A 84 -2.54 7.79 5.91
C GLY A 84 -1.55 7.77 7.07
N ASP A 85 -2.08 7.43 8.25
CA ASP A 85 -1.27 7.25 9.44
C ASP A 85 -0.77 5.81 9.56
N PHE A 86 0.54 5.69 9.67
CA PHE A 86 1.24 4.48 10.04
C PHE A 86 1.05 4.24 11.54
N ALA A 87 0.24 3.24 11.86
CA ALA A 87 0.07 2.74 13.21
C ALA A 87 1.30 1.91 13.59
N SER A 88 1.71 2.02 14.86
CA SER A 88 2.71 1.10 15.40
C SER A 88 2.21 -0.35 15.30
N PRO A 89 3.09 -1.37 15.24
CA PRO A 89 2.66 -2.77 15.22
C PRO A 89 1.68 -3.11 16.36
N GLU A 90 1.87 -2.54 17.55
CA GLU A 90 0.99 -2.74 18.70
C GLU A 90 -0.41 -2.14 18.50
N GLU A 91 -0.49 -0.91 17.98
CA GLU A 91 -1.78 -0.26 17.67
C GLU A 91 -2.48 -0.92 16.48
N ALA A 92 -1.72 -1.35 15.48
CA ALA A 92 -2.27 -1.98 14.28
C ALA A 92 -2.82 -3.39 14.58
N ILE A 93 -2.17 -4.15 15.47
CA ILE A 93 -2.72 -5.41 16.01
C ILE A 93 -3.99 -5.13 16.84
N ALA A 94 -4.03 -4.03 17.61
CA ALA A 94 -5.21 -3.66 18.38
C ALA A 94 -6.40 -3.20 17.51
N GLN A 95 -6.13 -2.63 16.31
CA GLN A 95 -7.16 -2.24 15.34
C GLN A 95 -7.62 -3.38 14.43
N GLN A 96 -6.88 -4.50 14.38
CA GLN A 96 -7.40 -5.71 13.75
C GLN A 96 -8.58 -6.22 14.57
N LYS A 97 -9.79 -6.07 14.03
CA LYS A 97 -10.98 -6.70 14.60
C LYS A 97 -10.67 -8.18 14.80
N PRO A 98 -10.90 -8.76 16.00
CA PRO A 98 -10.81 -10.19 16.17
C PRO A 98 -11.73 -10.82 15.13
N PHE A 99 -11.20 -11.83 14.43
CA PHE A 99 -11.97 -12.64 13.49
C PHE A 99 -13.18 -13.18 14.26
N GLN A 100 -14.37 -12.60 14.04
CA GLN A 100 -15.58 -13.19 14.57
C GLN A 100 -15.83 -14.44 13.73
N GLN A 101 -15.46 -15.60 14.27
CA GLN A 101 -15.94 -16.86 13.71
C GLN A 101 -17.48 -16.77 13.66
N PRO A 102 -18.11 -17.02 12.51
CA PRO A 102 -19.56 -17.12 12.50
C PRO A 102 -19.94 -18.25 13.46
N GLU A 103 -20.65 -17.91 14.54
CA GLU A 103 -21.23 -18.88 15.46
C GLU A 103 -22.03 -19.87 14.62
N ALA A 104 -21.54 -21.11 14.55
CA ALA A 104 -22.30 -22.20 13.99
C ALA A 104 -23.54 -22.39 14.87
N THR A 105 -24.68 -21.84 14.44
CA THR A 105 -25.98 -22.11 15.06
C THR A 105 -26.28 -23.59 14.88
N LEU A 106 -25.89 -24.39 15.87
CA LEU A 106 -26.31 -25.77 16.02
C LEU A 106 -27.80 -25.75 16.40
N LYS A 107 -28.68 -25.81 15.40
CA LYS A 107 -30.11 -26.06 15.65
C LYS A 107 -30.24 -27.49 16.20
N LYS A 108 -30.68 -27.59 17.46
CA LYS A 108 -31.16 -28.83 18.08
C LYS A 108 -32.49 -29.26 17.49
#